data_AF-K2AXC5-F1
#
_entry.id   AF-K2AXC5-F1
#
_cell.length_a   1.000
_cell.length_b   1.000
_cell.length_c   1.000
_cell.angle_alpha   90.00
_cell.angle_beta   90.00
_cell.angle_gamma   90.00
#
_symmetry.space_group_name_H-M   'P 1'
#
loop_
_entity.id
_entity.type
_entity.pdbx_description
1 polymer ?
#
loop_
_entity_poly.entity_id
_entity_poly.type
_entity_poly.pdbx_seq_one_letter_code
_entity_poly.pdbx_strand_id
1 'polypeptide(L)'
;MLSIKERLLDNIKEKDICELIVDHVEDISLNENVATLLIDKRYVINILQAHKYIEVIVNWVKKAFGENVATTLRLAHPHHWHEREMLVPHAIFYG
;
A
#
# COMPACT_ATOMS: atom_id res chain seq x y z
N MET A 1 -7.65 18.88 10.59
CA MET A 1 -6.56 17.93 10.87
C MET A 1 -6.72 16.82 9.84
N LEU A 2 -5.78 16.66 8.90
CA LEU A 2 -5.91 15.66 7.84
C LEU A 2 -5.73 14.26 8.45
N SER A 3 -6.57 13.32 8.03
CA SER A 3 -6.45 11.90 8.35
C SER A 3 -5.14 11.32 7.78
N ILE A 4 -4.72 10.16 8.30
CA ILE A 4 -3.50 9.47 7.85
C ILE A 4 -3.56 9.19 6.34
N LYS A 5 -4.75 8.83 5.84
CA LYS A 5 -5.00 8.61 4.42
C LYS A 5 -4.83 9.88 3.61
N GLU A 6 -5.46 10.98 4.02
CA GLU A 6 -5.35 12.27 3.33
C GLU A 6 -3.91 12.79 3.26
N ARG A 7 -3.10 12.57 4.32
CA ARG A 7 -1.66 12.93 4.31
C ARG A 7 -0.85 12.17 3.27
N LEU A 8 -1.16 10.90 3.03
CA LEU A 8 -0.50 10.12 1.97
C LEU A 8 -0.97 10.61 0.59
N LEU A 9 -2.27 10.85 0.44
CA LEU A 9 -2.88 11.30 -0.82
C LEU A 9 -2.31 12.64 -1.32
N ASP A 10 -2.08 13.59 -0.42
CA ASP A 10 -1.51 14.91 -0.76
C ASP A 10 -0.11 14.84 -1.42
N ASN A 11 0.59 13.72 -1.28
CA ASN A 11 1.93 13.52 -1.84
C ASN A 11 1.92 12.88 -3.24
N ILE A 12 0.75 12.50 -3.76
CA ILE A 12 0.58 11.83 -5.05
C ILE A 12 0.42 12.89 -6.14
N LYS A 13 1.38 12.93 -7.08
CA LYS A 13 1.41 13.94 -8.16
C LYS A 13 1.18 13.36 -9.57
N GLU A 14 1.11 12.04 -9.73
CA GLU A 14 1.03 11.38 -11.03
C GLU A 14 -0.28 10.61 -11.25
N LYS A 15 -0.91 10.86 -12.41
CA LYS A 15 -2.06 10.12 -12.95
C LYS A 15 -1.59 8.82 -13.60
N ASP A 16 -1.18 7.84 -12.82
CA ASP A 16 -0.73 6.54 -13.31
C ASP A 16 -1.22 5.39 -12.42
N ILE A 17 -0.87 4.13 -12.73
CA ILE A 17 -1.18 2.89 -11.98
C ILE A 17 -1.03 3.02 -10.44
N CYS A 18 -0.28 4.01 -9.95
CA CYS A 18 -0.24 4.35 -8.54
C CYS A 18 -1.57 4.88 -7.95
N GLU A 19 -2.38 5.64 -8.70
CA GLU A 19 -3.75 6.02 -8.30
C GLU A 19 -4.59 4.76 -8.08
N LEU A 20 -4.48 3.76 -8.96
CA LEU A 20 -5.17 2.47 -8.79
C LEU A 20 -4.79 1.79 -7.48
N ILE A 21 -3.50 1.75 -7.12
CA ILE A 21 -3.08 1.12 -5.87
C ILE A 21 -3.65 1.88 -4.67
N VAL A 22 -3.62 3.21 -4.73
CA VAL A 22 -4.04 4.11 -3.65
C VAL A 22 -5.56 4.15 -3.47
N ASP A 23 -6.32 4.17 -4.56
CA ASP A 23 -7.79 4.11 -4.56
C ASP A 23 -8.30 2.81 -3.93
N HIS A 24 -7.47 1.77 -3.97
CA HIS A 24 -7.75 0.47 -3.37
C HIS A 24 -7.08 0.27 -2.00
N VAL A 25 -6.41 1.29 -1.44
CA VAL A 25 -5.99 1.29 -0.03
C VAL A 25 -7.23 1.47 0.84
N GLU A 26 -7.60 0.40 1.55
CA GLU A 26 -8.72 0.39 2.50
C GLU A 26 -8.37 1.17 3.76
N ASP A 27 -7.18 0.95 4.30
CA ASP A 27 -6.73 1.57 5.56
C ASP A 27 -5.20 1.78 5.56
N ILE A 28 -4.76 2.74 6.39
CA ILE A 28 -3.33 2.99 6.63
C ILE A 28 -3.11 3.06 8.14
N SER A 29 -2.31 2.13 8.65
CA SER A 29 -1.84 2.19 10.03
C SER A 29 -0.37 2.58 10.08
N LEU A 30 -0.02 3.41 11.06
CA LEU A 30 1.35 3.81 11.34
C LEU A 30 1.71 3.33 12.74
N ASN A 31 2.71 2.44 12.85
CA ASN A 31 3.21 1.95 14.12
C ASN A 31 4.71 2.18 14.22
N GLU A 32 5.15 2.92 15.24
CA GLU A 32 6.54 3.35 15.47
C GLU A 32 7.20 3.95 14.22
N ASN A 33 7.82 3.10 13.37
CA ASN A 33 8.50 3.47 12.13
C ASN A 33 8.05 2.61 10.94
N VAL A 34 6.86 2.01 10.99
CA VAL A 34 6.32 1.18 9.91
C VAL A 34 4.94 1.69 9.51
N ALA A 35 4.80 2.11 8.25
CA ALA A 35 3.51 2.39 7.65
C ALA A 35 3.00 1.12 6.96
N THR A 36 1.82 0.66 7.37
CA THR A 36 1.14 -0.48 6.76
C THR A 36 -0.03 0.02 5.93
N LEU A 37 0.03 -0.21 4.61
CA LEU A 37 -1.06 0.06 3.69
C LEU A 37 -1.85 -1.23 3.52
N LEU A 38 -3.10 -1.23 3.94
CA LEU A 38 -4.04 -2.32 3.73
C LEU A 38 -4.72 -2.13 2.38
N ILE A 39 -4.57 -3.08 1.46
CA ILE A 39 -5.04 -2.94 0.08
C ILE A 39 -6.04 -4.04 -0.26
N ASP A 40 -7.11 -3.71 -0.99
CA ASP A 40 -8.09 -4.70 -1.47
C ASP A 40 -7.38 -5.82 -2.25
N LYS A 41 -7.61 -7.06 -1.81
CA LYS A 41 -7.01 -8.27 -2.41
C LYS A 41 -7.27 -8.40 -3.91
N ARG A 42 -8.38 -7.85 -4.44
CA ARG A 42 -8.75 -7.93 -5.86
C ARG A 42 -7.70 -7.30 -6.77
N TYR A 43 -6.87 -6.43 -6.20
CA TYR A 43 -5.85 -5.66 -6.91
C TYR A 43 -4.43 -6.14 -6.62
N VAL A 44 -4.26 -7.25 -5.88
CA VAL A 44 -2.91 -7.76 -5.57
C VAL A 44 -2.10 -8.11 -6.80
N ILE A 45 -2.73 -8.68 -7.84
CA ILE A 45 -2.04 -9.00 -9.10
C ILE A 45 -1.54 -7.70 -9.74
N ASN A 46 -2.34 -6.64 -9.69
CA ASN A 46 -1.94 -5.34 -10.22
C ASN A 46 -0.74 -4.79 -9.44
N ILE A 47 -0.72 -4.89 -8.11
CA ILE A 47 0.42 -4.47 -7.27
C ILE A 47 1.69 -5.27 -7.58
N LEU A 48 1.56 -6.59 -7.67
CA LEU A 48 2.68 -7.49 -7.99
C LEU A 48 3.25 -7.22 -9.38
N GLN A 49 2.40 -6.97 -10.37
CA GLN A 49 2.81 -6.59 -11.72
C GLN A 49 3.35 -5.14 -11.78
N ALA A 50 2.86 -4.29 -10.89
CA ALA A 50 3.28 -2.91 -10.71
C ALA A 50 4.56 -2.79 -9.87
N HIS A 51 5.42 -3.82 -9.83
CA HIS A 51 6.61 -3.80 -8.96
C HIS A 51 7.49 -2.54 -9.15
N LYS A 52 7.54 -2.02 -10.38
CA LYS A 52 8.24 -0.77 -10.73
C LYS A 52 7.68 0.50 -10.05
N TYR A 53 6.44 0.44 -9.54
CA TYR A 53 5.76 1.54 -8.87
C TYR A 53 5.82 1.45 -7.33
N ILE A 54 6.31 0.34 -6.78
CA ILE A 54 6.47 0.18 -5.33
C ILE A 54 7.42 1.22 -4.77
N GLU A 55 8.54 1.48 -5.43
CA GLU A 55 9.50 2.50 -4.98
C GLU A 55 8.86 3.89 -4.88
N VAL A 56 7.93 4.19 -5.79
CA VAL A 56 7.16 5.44 -5.76
C VAL A 56 6.28 5.51 -4.50
N ILE A 57 5.59 4.41 -4.17
CA ILE A 57 4.76 4.31 -2.96
C ILE A 57 5.62 4.45 -1.70
N VAL A 58 6.77 3.76 -1.63
CA VAL A 58 7.71 3.85 -0.51
C VAL A 58 8.19 5.30 -0.33
N ASN A 59 8.53 5.97 -1.43
CA ASN A 59 8.95 7.37 -1.38
C ASN A 59 7.83 8.30 -0.91
N TRP A 60 6.58 8.03 -1.25
CA TRP A 60 5.44 8.80 -0.72
C TRP A 60 5.23 8.58 0.77
N VAL A 61 5.35 7.34 1.24
CA VAL A 61 5.31 7.01 2.67
C VAL A 61 6.40 7.78 3.42
N LYS A 62 7.63 7.78 2.89
CA LYS A 62 8.76 8.51 3.48
C LYS A 62 8.51 10.03 3.52
N LYS A 63 7.95 10.60 2.45
CA LYS A 63 7.57 12.02 2.43
C LYS A 63 6.44 12.36 3.39
N ALA A 64 5.45 11.48 3.53
CA ALA A 64 4.27 11.72 4.36
C ALA A 64 4.55 11.53 5.87
N PHE A 65 5.40 10.55 6.22
CA PHE A 65 5.59 10.09 7.61
C PHE A 65 7.04 10.15 8.11
N GLY A 66 8.04 10.35 7.25
CA GLY A 66 9.46 10.50 7.58
C GLY A 66 10.37 9.50 6.86
N GLU A 67 11.61 9.91 6.57
CA GLU A 67 12.60 9.11 5.80
C GLU A 67 12.94 7.74 6.43
N ASN A 68 12.81 7.63 7.75
CA ASN A 68 13.11 6.40 8.50
C ASN A 68 11.92 5.42 8.58
N VAL A 69 10.80 5.73 7.92
CA VAL A 69 9.59 4.89 7.96
C VAL A 69 9.66 3.80 6.89
N ALA A 70 9.65 2.55 7.33
CA ALA A 70 9.52 1.38 6.47
C ALA A 70 8.07 1.23 5.96
N THR A 71 7.91 0.63 4.78
CA THR A 71 6.59 0.45 4.15
C THR A 71 6.23 -1.02 4.07
N THR A 72 5.05 -1.37 4.57
CA THR A 72 4.48 -2.71 4.42
C THR A 72 3.19 -2.62 3.63
N LEU A 73 3.06 -3.41 2.57
CA LEU A 73 1.80 -3.60 1.86
C LEU A 73 1.16 -4.90 2.37
N ARG A 74 -0.05 -4.81 2.92
CA ARG A 74 -0.82 -5.98 3.37
C ARG A 74 -2.10 -6.08 2.57
N LEU A 75 -2.49 -7.30 2.23
CA LEU A 75 -3.78 -7.52 1.61
C LEU A 75 -4.86 -7.54 2.67
N ALA A 76 -5.92 -6.76 2.44
CA ALA A 76 -7.17 -6.89 3.14
C ALA A 76 -7.62 -8.35 3.05
N HIS A 77 -7.85 -8.98 4.20
CA HIS A 77 -8.34 -10.36 4.25
C HIS A 77 -9.87 -10.33 4.13
N PRO A 78 -10.47 -10.84 3.05
CA PRO A 78 -11.88 -11.14 3.07
C PRO A 78 -12.09 -12.52 3.68
N HIS A 79 -13.21 -12.66 4.37
CA HIS A 79 -13.66 -13.87 5.06
C HIS A 79 -13.80 -15.14 4.19
N HIS A 80 -13.58 -15.07 2.87
CA HIS A 80 -13.78 -16.19 1.94
C HIS A 80 -12.56 -16.41 1.03
N TRP A 81 -12.08 -17.66 1.04
CA TRP A 81 -10.87 -18.10 0.37
C TRP A 81 -11.22 -18.85 -0.93
N HIS A 82 -10.67 -18.41 -2.07
CA HIS A 82 -10.54 -19.26 -3.25
C HIS A 82 -9.10 -19.82 -3.32
N GLU A 83 -8.92 -21.09 -3.71
CA GLU A 83 -7.61 -21.77 -3.73
C GLU A 83 -6.52 -21.03 -4.53
N ARG A 84 -6.89 -20.29 -5.58
CA ARG A 84 -5.94 -19.46 -6.36
C ARG A 84 -5.37 -18.29 -5.56
N GLU A 85 -6.09 -17.83 -4.54
CA GLU A 85 -5.72 -16.67 -3.71
C GLU A 85 -4.77 -17.07 -2.56
N MET A 86 -4.72 -18.36 -2.21
CA MET A 86 -3.76 -18.89 -1.22
C MET A 86 -2.30 -18.80 -1.69
N LEU A 87 -2.07 -18.71 -3.00
CA LEU A 87 -0.73 -18.66 -3.62
C LEU A 87 -0.11 -17.26 -3.62
N VAL A 88 -0.87 -16.24 -3.20
CA VAL A 88 -0.45 -14.85 -3.26
C VAL A 88 0.22 -14.45 -1.93
N PRO A 89 1.36 -13.72 -1.94
CA PRO A 89 1.95 -13.20 -0.71
C PRO A 89 0.98 -12.23 -0.01
N HIS A 90 0.64 -12.54 1.24
CA HIS A 90 -0.37 -11.80 2.02
C HIS A 90 0.19 -10.51 2.66
N ALA A 91 1.51 -10.41 2.72
CA ALA A 91 2.24 -9.22 3.13
C ALA A 91 3.53 -9.12 2.30
N ILE A 92 3.88 -7.91 1.89
CA ILE A 92 5.15 -7.62 1.23
C ILE A 92 5.84 -6.48 1.98
N PHE A 93 7.08 -6.73 2.38
CA PHE A 93 7.87 -5.83 3.22
C PHE A 93 8.88 -5.08 2.35
N TYR A 94 8.92 -3.76 2.48
CA TYR A 94 9.90 -2.89 1.85
C TYR A 94 10.60 -2.08 2.94
N GLY A 95 11.86 -2.45 3.21
CA GLY A 95 12.76 -1.79 4.17
C GLY A 95 13.73 -0.84 3.47
#